data_AF-A0A968MHK1-F1
#
_entry.id   AF-A0A968MHK1-F1
#
_cell.length_a   1.000
_cell.length_b   1.000
_cell.length_c   1.000
_cell.angle_alpha   90.00
_cell.angle_beta   90.00
_cell.angle_gamma   90.00
#
_symmetry.space_group_name_H-M   'P 1'
#
loop_
_entity.id
_entity.type
_entity.pdbx_description
1 polymer ?
#
loop_
_entity_poly.entity_id
_entity_poly.type
_entity_poly.pdbx_seq_one_letter_code
_entity_poly.pdbx_strand_id
1 'polypeptide(L)'
;MLSHYQVSPEMLTQRLTNVLPRFFGLSQLFFLRFHHQRETERFDLNKELHLAGLYNPHGTMLHEHSCRKWVSLNILKDLDQQQRRNADNLNVVLADVQRSQYFDSENEFLCISLATNAHPSPDTNTSVTLGFSLMKK
;
A
#
# COMPACT_ATOMS: atom_id res chain seq x y z
N MET A 1 -13.16 9.78 5.82
CA MET A 1 -12.10 9.63 6.84
C MET A 1 -10.99 10.67 6.67
N LEU A 2 -10.28 10.70 5.53
CA LEU A 2 -9.21 11.68 5.28
C LEU A 2 -9.68 13.14 5.44
N SER A 3 -10.81 13.50 4.83
CA SER A 3 -11.41 14.83 4.94
C SER A 3 -11.88 15.15 6.36
N HIS A 4 -12.53 14.19 7.03
CA HIS A 4 -13.07 14.37 8.37
C HIS A 4 -11.98 14.61 9.42
N TYR A 5 -10.87 13.87 9.36
CA TYR A 5 -9.77 13.99 10.31
C TYR A 5 -8.64 14.92 9.83
N GLN A 6 -8.72 15.45 8.61
CA GLN A 6 -7.69 16.29 7.98
C GLN A 6 -6.28 15.67 8.04
N VAL A 7 -6.18 14.37 7.76
CA VAL A 7 -4.93 13.61 7.79
C VAL A 7 -4.54 13.12 6.40
N SER A 8 -3.24 12.93 6.18
CA SER A 8 -2.73 12.28 4.97
C SER A 8 -3.08 10.79 4.94
N PRO A 9 -3.10 10.16 3.75
CA PRO A 9 -3.22 8.71 3.63
C PRO A 9 -2.20 7.95 4.48
N GLU A 10 -0.96 8.43 4.54
CA GLU A 10 0.10 7.83 5.36
C GLU A 10 -0.24 7.86 6.85
N MET A 11 -0.63 9.03 7.36
CA MET A 11 -0.98 9.17 8.78
C MET A 11 -2.18 8.31 9.16
N LEU A 12 -3.22 8.26 8.32
CA LEU A 12 -4.37 7.39 8.55
C LEU A 12 -3.95 5.92 8.62
N THR A 13 -3.17 5.47 7.63
CA THR A 13 -2.75 4.07 7.51
C THR A 13 -1.82 3.66 8.65
N GLN A 14 -0.88 4.52 9.05
CA GLN A 14 -0.02 4.31 10.20
C GLN A 14 -0.79 4.30 11.54
N ARG A 15 -1.93 4.99 11.64
CA ARG A 15 -2.80 4.85 12.82
C ARG A 15 -3.55 3.53 12.82
N LEU A 16 -4.01 3.08 11.65
CA LEU A 16 -4.69 1.79 11.51
C LEU A 16 -3.80 0.62 11.93
N THR A 17 -2.48 0.67 11.72
CA THR A 17 -1.56 -0.38 12.19
C THR A 17 -1.59 -0.59 13.71
N ASN A 18 -2.02 0.40 14.48
CA ASN A 18 -2.15 0.29 15.94
C ASN A 18 -3.59 -0.06 16.37
N VAL A 19 -4.59 0.41 15.63
CA VAL A 19 -6.02 0.19 15.95
C VAL A 19 -6.44 -1.24 15.60
N LEU A 20 -6.03 -1.76 14.45
CA LEU A 20 -6.45 -3.08 13.96
C LEU A 20 -6.02 -4.24 14.88
N PRO A 21 -4.77 -4.32 15.37
CA PRO A 21 -4.39 -5.38 16.30
C PRO A 21 -5.14 -5.28 17.62
N ARG A 22 -5.26 -4.06 18.16
CA ARG A 22 -5.79 -3.82 19.50
C ARG A 22 -7.30 -4.06 19.61
N PHE A 23 -8.07 -3.61 18.61
CA PHE A 23 -9.53 -3.63 18.68
C PHE A 23 -10.18 -4.71 17.82
N PHE A 24 -9.49 -5.19 16.79
CA PHE A 24 -10.03 -6.19 15.84
C PHE A 24 -9.28 -7.53 15.89
N GLY A 25 -8.20 -7.63 16.69
CA GLY A 25 -7.38 -8.86 16.77
C GLY A 25 -6.59 -9.16 15.49
N LEU A 26 -6.54 -8.23 14.55
CA LEU A 26 -5.78 -8.38 13.30
C LEU A 26 -4.31 -8.03 13.55
N SER A 27 -3.55 -8.98 14.09
CA SER A 27 -2.14 -8.81 14.43
C SER A 27 -1.18 -9.05 13.26
N GLN A 28 -1.60 -9.88 12.29
CA GLN A 28 -0.83 -10.20 11.08
C GLN A 28 -0.98 -9.10 10.03
N LEU A 29 -0.25 -8.00 10.26
CA LEU A 29 -0.25 -6.81 9.41
C LEU A 29 1.11 -6.57 8.77
N PHE A 30 1.10 -6.04 7.56
CA PHE A 30 2.26 -5.39 6.95
C PHE A 30 1.90 -4.02 6.39
N PHE A 31 2.89 -3.15 6.34
CA PHE A 31 2.79 -1.81 5.77
C PHE A 31 3.86 -1.63 4.70
N LEU A 32 3.46 -1.16 3.53
CA LEU A 32 4.36 -0.81 2.42
C LEU A 32 4.19 0.65 2.05
N ARG A 33 5.29 1.33 1.73
CA ARG A 33 5.29 2.64 1.10
C ARG A 33 6.16 2.64 -0.14
N PHE A 34 5.59 2.98 -1.28
CA PHE A 34 6.33 3.15 -2.53
C PHE A 34 6.35 4.60 -2.96
N HIS A 35 7.46 5.02 -3.55
CA HIS A 35 7.58 6.28 -4.27
C HIS A 35 7.69 5.99 -5.76
N HIS A 36 7.10 6.86 -6.57
CA HIS A 36 7.17 6.81 -8.01
C HIS A 36 7.46 8.21 -8.55
N GLN A 37 8.59 8.38 -9.22
CA GLN A 37 8.87 9.63 -9.92
C GLN A 37 7.99 9.68 -11.18
N ARG A 38 7.18 10.74 -11.29
CA ARG A 38 6.27 10.94 -12.43
C ARG A 38 7.03 10.87 -13.75
N GLU A 39 6.36 10.37 -14.77
CA GLU A 39 6.93 10.20 -16.13
C GLU A 39 8.08 9.19 -16.25
N THR A 40 8.44 8.49 -15.18
CA THR A 40 9.44 7.40 -15.20
C THR A 40 8.78 6.05 -14.95
N GLU A 41 9.49 4.95 -15.18
CA GLU A 41 9.07 3.60 -14.74
C GLU A 41 9.78 3.19 -13.44
N ARG A 42 10.24 4.16 -12.64
CA ARG A 42 10.98 3.91 -11.40
C ARG A 42 10.02 3.86 -10.22
N PHE A 43 10.14 2.80 -9.42
CA PHE A 43 9.36 2.59 -8.21
C PHE A 43 10.30 2.19 -7.07
N ASP A 44 10.33 2.99 -6.02
CA ASP A 44 11.22 2.79 -4.89
C ASP A 44 10.40 2.35 -3.67
N LEU A 45 10.76 1.20 -3.09
CA LEU A 45 10.21 0.76 -1.81
C LEU A 45 10.87 1.54 -0.68
N ASN A 46 10.18 2.56 -0.20
CA ASN A 46 10.71 3.48 0.81
C ASN A 46 10.54 2.99 2.24
N LYS A 47 9.51 2.17 2.50
CA LYS A 47 9.25 1.64 3.83
C LYS A 47 8.54 0.30 3.73
N GLU A 48 9.05 -0.68 4.45
CA GLU A 48 8.41 -1.98 4.66
C GLU A 48 8.45 -2.28 6.16
N LEU A 49 7.28 -2.60 6.73
CA LEU A 49 7.14 -2.93 8.15
C LEU A 49 6.23 -4.15 8.28
N HIS A 50 6.71 -5.18 8.98
CA HIS A 50 5.93 -6.37 9.34
C HIS A 50 5.65 -6.34 10.84
N LEU A 51 4.39 -6.16 11.23
CA LEU A 51 4.01 -5.88 12.62
C LEU A 51 3.84 -7.14 13.47
N ALA A 52 3.67 -8.31 12.85
CA ALA A 52 3.54 -9.59 13.55
C ALA A 52 4.88 -10.25 13.90
N GLY A 53 6.03 -9.67 13.52
CA GLY A 53 7.35 -10.28 13.72
C GLY A 53 7.61 -11.56 12.90
N LEU A 54 6.58 -12.11 12.24
CA LEU A 54 6.68 -13.21 11.30
C LEU A 54 7.24 -12.67 9.98
N TYR A 55 8.55 -12.53 9.91
CA TYR A 55 9.26 -12.57 8.64
C TYR A 55 9.05 -13.98 8.11
N ASN A 56 8.37 -14.15 6.98
CA ASN A 56 8.34 -15.42 6.29
C ASN A 56 9.50 -15.38 5.28
N PRO A 57 10.73 -15.83 5.65
CA PRO A 57 11.88 -15.77 4.76
C PRO A 57 11.68 -16.59 3.48
N HIS A 58 10.68 -17.47 3.44
CA HIS A 58 10.29 -18.22 2.25
C HIS A 58 9.64 -17.36 1.15
N GLY A 59 9.26 -16.11 1.44
CA GLY A 59 8.72 -15.17 0.45
C GLY A 59 9.69 -14.76 -0.66
N THR A 60 10.95 -15.22 -0.60
CA THR A 60 11.96 -15.07 -1.66
C THR A 60 11.75 -16.00 -2.85
N MET A 61 10.70 -16.83 -2.88
CA MET A 61 10.29 -17.50 -4.11
C MET A 61 9.74 -16.45 -5.10
N LEU A 62 10.28 -16.44 -6.32
CA LEU A 62 10.22 -15.38 -7.34
C LEU A 62 8.86 -14.70 -7.61
N HIS A 63 7.73 -15.27 -7.16
CA HIS A 63 6.38 -14.79 -7.47
C HIS A 63 5.63 -14.15 -6.28
N GLU A 64 6.05 -14.36 -5.03
CA GLU A 64 5.28 -13.88 -3.86
C GLU A 64 5.41 -12.37 -3.64
N HIS A 65 6.61 -11.81 -3.88
CA HIS A 65 6.86 -10.38 -3.79
C HIS A 65 6.05 -9.59 -4.82
N SER A 66 5.81 -10.17 -5.99
CA SER A 66 5.03 -9.54 -7.06
C SER A 66 3.57 -9.38 -6.65
N CYS A 67 2.96 -10.42 -6.04
CA CYS A 67 1.59 -10.34 -5.56
C CYS A 67 1.40 -9.26 -4.48
N ARG A 68 2.29 -9.18 -3.47
CA ARG A 68 2.18 -8.16 -2.39
C ARG A 68 2.23 -6.73 -2.88
N LYS A 69 3.05 -6.50 -3.90
CA LYS A 69 3.37 -5.15 -4.38
C LYS A 69 2.46 -4.72 -5.53
N TRP A 70 1.73 -5.65 -6.16
CA TRP A 70 0.94 -5.38 -7.37
C TRP A 70 -0.03 -4.21 -7.19
N VAL A 71 -0.89 -4.24 -6.17
CA VAL A 71 -1.80 -3.12 -5.87
C VAL A 71 -1.07 -1.82 -5.52
N SER A 72 0.08 -1.89 -4.85
CA SER A 72 0.89 -0.71 -4.50
C SER A 72 1.48 -0.03 -5.73
N LEU A 73 1.91 -0.82 -6.72
CA LEU A 73 2.54 -0.31 -7.94
C LEU A 73 1.51 0.13 -8.98
N ASN A 74 0.42 -0.62 -9.16
CA ASN A 74 -0.58 -0.29 -10.18
C ASN A 74 -1.35 0.98 -9.84
N ILE A 75 -1.72 1.18 -8.57
CA ILE A 75 -2.40 2.43 -8.17
C ILE A 75 -1.54 3.67 -8.44
N LEU A 76 -0.20 3.55 -8.42
CA LEU A 76 0.72 4.64 -8.76
C LEU A 76 0.73 4.92 -10.26
N LYS A 77 0.65 3.86 -11.09
CA LYS A 77 0.51 3.99 -12.55
C LYS A 77 -0.83 4.64 -12.91
N ASP A 78 -1.90 4.23 -12.24
CA ASP A 78 -3.23 4.81 -12.45
C ASP A 78 -3.28 6.28 -12.07
N LEU A 79 -2.65 6.65 -10.93
CA LEU A 79 -2.52 8.04 -10.50
C LEU A 79 -1.71 8.87 -11.50
N ASP A 80 -0.56 8.37 -11.97
CA ASP A 80 0.27 9.06 -12.95
C ASP A 80 -0.47 9.26 -14.28
N GLN A 81 -1.18 8.23 -14.77
CA GLN A 81 -2.03 8.35 -15.97
C GLN A 81 -3.15 9.38 -15.79
N GLN A 82 -3.78 9.44 -14.63
CA GLN A 82 -4.84 10.42 -14.34
C GLN A 82 -4.29 11.85 -14.28
N GLN A 83 -3.13 12.05 -13.65
CA GLN A 83 -2.45 13.35 -13.58
C GLN A 83 -1.97 13.83 -14.96
N ARG A 84 -1.54 12.91 -15.85
CA ARG A 84 -1.20 13.26 -17.24
C ARG A 84 -2.42 13.70 -18.05
N ARG A 85 -3.61 13.14 -17.78
CA ARG A 85 -4.86 13.53 -18.45
C ARG A 85 -5.44 14.85 -17.94
N ASN A 86 -5.24 15.16 -16.66
CA ASN A 86 -5.78 16.35 -16.00
C ASN A 86 -4.68 17.09 -15.22
N ALA A 87 -3.85 17.84 -15.93
CA ALA A 87 -2.70 18.55 -15.35
C ALA A 87 -3.10 19.60 -14.28
N ASP A 88 -4.32 20.12 -14.33
CA ASP A 88 -4.81 21.16 -13.41
C ASP A 88 -5.17 20.64 -12.01
N ASN A 89 -5.31 19.32 -11.83
CA ASN A 89 -5.66 18.72 -10.54
C ASN A 89 -4.69 17.59 -10.15
N LEU A 90 -3.59 17.97 -9.52
CA LEU A 90 -2.55 17.03 -9.06
C LEU A 90 -2.82 16.45 -7.67
N ASN A 91 -3.72 17.05 -6.89
CA ASN A 91 -4.06 16.65 -5.52
C ASN A 91 -5.20 15.62 -5.52
N VAL A 92 -4.98 14.49 -6.19
CA VAL A 92 -5.93 13.38 -6.24
C VAL A 92 -5.46 12.28 -5.29
N VAL A 93 -6.40 11.74 -4.52
CA VAL A 93 -6.18 10.52 -3.74
C VAL A 93 -6.94 9.39 -4.42
N LEU A 94 -6.21 8.35 -4.83
CA LEU A 94 -6.78 7.09 -5.30
C LEU A 94 -6.78 6.05 -4.19
N ALA A 95 -7.74 5.13 -4.27
CA ALA A 95 -7.82 3.97 -3.40
C ALA A 95 -8.05 2.73 -4.26
N ASP A 96 -7.33 1.66 -3.95
CA ASP A 96 -7.47 0.36 -4.59
C ASP A 96 -7.32 -0.77 -3.58
N VAL A 97 -7.86 -1.94 -3.90
CA VAL A 97 -7.89 -3.10 -3.03
C VAL A 97 -7.55 -4.37 -3.80
N GLN A 98 -6.76 -5.23 -3.17
CA GLN A 98 -6.40 -6.53 -3.73
C GLN A 98 -6.50 -7.61 -2.67
N ARG A 99 -7.05 -8.75 -3.06
CA ARG A 99 -6.96 -10.00 -2.30
C ARG A 99 -5.85 -10.85 -2.91
N SER A 100 -4.83 -11.17 -2.11
CA SER A 100 -3.65 -11.93 -2.54
C SER A 100 -3.70 -13.32 -1.93
N GLN A 101 -3.88 -14.34 -2.75
CA GLN A 101 -3.77 -15.75 -2.37
C GLN A 101 -2.45 -16.30 -2.89
N TYR A 102 -1.68 -16.94 -2.03
CA TYR A 102 -0.35 -17.43 -2.38
C TYR A 102 -0.44 -18.86 -2.87
N PHE A 103 0.26 -19.15 -3.96
CA PHE A 103 0.40 -20.51 -4.44
C PHE A 103 1.23 -21.32 -3.41
N ASP A 104 0.83 -22.56 -3.14
CA ASP A 104 1.49 -23.45 -2.17
C ASP A 104 1.54 -22.97 -0.70
N SER A 105 0.73 -21.98 -0.31
CA SER A 105 0.48 -21.70 1.11
C SER A 105 -0.97 -21.32 1.38
N GLU A 106 -1.42 -21.54 2.62
CA GLU A 106 -2.74 -21.09 3.07
C GLU A 106 -2.79 -19.58 3.36
N ASN A 107 -1.69 -18.88 3.08
CA ASN A 107 -1.61 -17.45 3.33
C ASN A 107 -2.53 -16.72 2.36
N GLU A 108 -3.34 -15.83 2.92
CA GLU A 108 -4.24 -14.99 2.17
C GLU A 108 -4.26 -13.61 2.81
N PHE A 109 -4.15 -12.56 2.01
CA PHE A 109 -4.09 -11.18 2.52
C PHE A 109 -5.06 -10.29 1.78
N LEU A 110 -5.73 -9.41 2.52
CA LEU A 110 -6.40 -8.24 1.95
C LEU A 110 -5.43 -7.05 2.03
N CYS A 111 -5.13 -6.47 0.88
CA CYS A 111 -4.26 -5.31 0.73
C CYS A 111 -5.12 -4.11 0.33
N ILE A 112 -5.08 -3.04 1.11
CA ILE A 112 -5.73 -1.77 0.79
C ILE A 112 -4.63 -0.77 0.53
N SER A 113 -4.64 -0.15 -0.65
CA SER A 113 -3.64 0.82 -1.09
C SER A 113 -4.29 2.18 -1.31
N LEU A 114 -3.62 3.23 -0.85
CA LEU A 114 -3.97 4.62 -1.13
C LEU A 114 -2.79 5.29 -1.83
N ALA A 115 -3.04 6.03 -2.91
CA ALA A 115 -2.02 6.76 -3.64
C ALA A 115 -2.36 8.24 -3.75
N THR A 116 -1.35 9.09 -3.65
CA THR A 116 -1.46 10.54 -3.76
C THR A 116 -0.11 11.12 -4.19
N ASN A 117 -0.08 12.39 -4.59
CA ASN A 117 1.17 13.13 -4.70
C ASN A 117 1.91 13.16 -3.34
N ALA A 118 3.23 12.97 -3.38
CA ALA A 118 4.07 13.08 -2.20
C ALA A 118 4.18 14.54 -1.77
N HIS A 119 4.25 14.77 -0.46
CA HIS A 119 4.56 16.07 0.10
C HIS A 119 5.90 15.99 0.83
N PRO A 120 6.87 16.89 0.57
CA PRO A 120 6.77 18.11 -0.23
C PRO A 120 7.18 17.96 -1.72
N SER A 121 7.36 16.75 -2.24
CA SER A 121 7.88 16.50 -3.60
C SER A 121 6.78 16.33 -4.65
N PRO A 122 6.34 17.38 -5.38
CA PRO A 122 5.20 17.33 -6.30
C PRO A 122 5.43 16.45 -7.54
N ASP A 123 6.68 16.19 -7.89
CA ASP A 123 7.05 15.33 -9.03
C ASP A 123 7.10 13.83 -8.65
N THR A 124 6.79 13.52 -7.39
CA THR A 124 6.80 12.16 -6.88
C THR A 124 5.40 11.80 -6.41
N ASN A 125 4.88 10.67 -6.87
CA ASN A 125 3.70 10.03 -6.31
C ASN A 125 4.11 9.06 -5.21
N THR A 126 3.26 8.91 -4.20
CA THR A 126 3.47 7.97 -3.09
C THR A 126 2.24 7.09 -2.92
N SER A 127 2.47 5.80 -2.68
CA SER A 127 1.42 4.87 -2.26
C SER A 127 1.72 4.33 -0.89
N VAL A 128 0.69 4.21 -0.07
CA VAL A 128 0.74 3.52 1.21
C VAL A 128 -0.23 2.35 1.19
N THR A 129 0.26 1.17 1.53
CA THR A 129 -0.51 -0.06 1.49
C THR A 129 -0.50 -0.72 2.85
N LEU A 130 -1.69 -1.07 3.35
CA LEU A 130 -1.88 -1.88 4.54
C LEU A 130 -2.40 -3.25 4.11
N GLY A 131 -1.64 -4.28 4.42
CA GLY A 131 -2.04 -5.66 4.21
C GLY A 131 -2.38 -6.33 5.53
N PHE A 132 -3.45 -7.12 5.56
CA PHE A 132 -3.80 -7.93 6.71
C PHE A 132 -4.21 -9.35 6.31
N SER A 133 -3.78 -10.31 7.12
CA SER A 133 -4.06 -11.73 6.90
C SER A 133 -5.55 -12.03 7.04
N LEU A 134 -6.10 -12.72 6.05
CA LEU A 134 -7.42 -13.32 6.07
C LEU A 134 -7.24 -14.78 6.52
N MET A 135 -6.97 -14.99 7.81
CA MET A 135 -6.93 -16.36 8.34
C MET A 135 -8.28 -17.05 8.09
N LYS A 136 -8.26 -18.23 7.45
CA LYS A 136 -9.41 -19.12 7.49
C LYS A 136 -9.53 -19.70 8.90
N LYS A 137 -10.65 -19.45 9.55
CA LYS A 137 -11.03 -20.14 10.79
C LYS A 137 -11.38 -21.59 10.51
#